data_AF-A0A557RX33-F1
#
_entry.id   AF-A0A557RX33-F1
#
_cell.length_a   1.000
_cell.length_b   1.000
_cell.length_c   1.000
_cell.angle_alpha   90.00
_cell.angle_beta   90.00
_cell.angle_gamma   90.00
#
_symmetry.space_group_name_H-M   'P 1'
#
loop_
_entity.id
_entity.type
_entity.pdbx_description
1 polymer ?
#
loop_
_entity_poly.entity_id
_entity_poly.type
_entity_poly.pdbx_seq_one_letter_code
_entity_poly.pdbx_strand_id
1 'polypeptide(L)'
;MDVLIPFAKHVATNRVVSVDEVPRGNACGCVCIFCDVPMQARKGGINREHFSHQPRLVDDEHYCPASFQRSIFWMARRILSESREISLPSYDLTFDEPHYGLRQSSTLVDEQRLKYDSIIFPYFLSNLAYDVALLNVGEYTLAVTLVFGGIDTPGAFVYQEQALAHVVIEMRPIELLFDNHKTGFRLLMESLLLSSLEGKRWTYYPTQEALAESFKAKFEAAVQAFAKQENERTRRLNSGTLRQSSSEVRSVNQQPLAAGNVSIGRDRLMQRVSELVHIVQKLNAQNVTSGYLCEACKIMRKPHSDICSYCGHKAYTVVPITSAYLSSLEKKYWCWNYAEKSLAVVPKIGSTTKANEDRGIS
;
A
#
# COMPACT_ATOMS: atom_id res chain seq x y z
N MET A 1 -10.20 -6.61 -29.61
CA MET A 1 -10.96 -7.53 -28.74
C MET A 1 -12.12 -6.70 -28.21
N ASP A 2 -13.37 -7.07 -28.52
CA ASP A 2 -14.52 -6.29 -28.09
C ASP A 2 -14.62 -6.30 -26.56
N VAL A 3 -14.82 -5.12 -25.96
CA VAL A 3 -15.01 -4.98 -24.52
C VAL A 3 -16.30 -5.70 -24.13
N LEU A 4 -16.21 -6.69 -23.24
CA LEU A 4 -17.40 -7.33 -22.67
C LEU A 4 -18.04 -6.37 -21.67
N ILE A 5 -19.26 -5.91 -21.97
CA ILE A 5 -19.96 -4.92 -21.15
C ILE A 5 -20.89 -5.65 -20.17
N PRO A 6 -20.64 -5.63 -18.84
CA PRO A 6 -21.45 -6.38 -17.87
C PRO A 6 -22.84 -5.78 -17.62
N PHE A 7 -23.01 -4.47 -17.84
CA PHE A 7 -24.21 -3.73 -17.47
C PHE A 7 -24.70 -2.81 -18.58
N ALA A 8 -26.02 -2.66 -18.70
CA ALA A 8 -26.66 -1.78 -19.67
C ALA A 8 -27.75 -0.92 -18.99
N LYS A 9 -28.27 0.09 -19.67
CA LYS A 9 -29.42 0.88 -19.19
C LYS A 9 -30.69 0.28 -19.77
N HIS A 10 -31.59 -0.20 -18.91
CA HIS A 10 -32.90 -0.66 -19.33
C HIS A 10 -33.82 0.53 -19.60
N VAL A 11 -34.35 0.63 -20.83
CA VAL A 11 -35.07 1.82 -21.30
C VAL A 11 -36.33 2.08 -20.49
N ALA A 12 -37.15 1.05 -20.27
CA ALA A 12 -38.46 1.23 -19.62
C ALA A 12 -38.36 1.65 -18.15
N THR A 13 -37.33 1.20 -17.43
CA THR A 13 -37.16 1.54 -16.01
C THR A 13 -36.12 2.63 -15.77
N ASN A 14 -35.37 3.03 -16.80
CA ASN A 14 -34.21 3.92 -16.68
C ASN A 14 -33.18 3.47 -15.62
N ARG A 15 -33.01 2.15 -15.44
CA ARG A 15 -32.09 1.56 -14.44
C ARG A 15 -30.90 0.92 -15.12
N VAL A 16 -29.75 0.99 -14.46
CA VAL A 16 -28.57 0.19 -14.83
C VAL A 16 -28.83 -1.26 -14.44
N VAL A 17 -28.88 -2.18 -15.39
CA VAL A 17 -29.24 -3.59 -15.16
C VAL A 17 -28.10 -4.53 -15.53
N SER A 18 -28.06 -5.68 -14.86
CA SER A 18 -27.25 -6.83 -15.27
C SER A 18 -28.00 -7.74 -16.24
N VAL A 19 -27.25 -8.60 -16.91
CA VAL A 19 -27.80 -9.48 -17.96
C VAL A 19 -28.89 -10.39 -17.41
N ASP A 20 -28.72 -10.94 -16.20
CA ASP A 20 -29.67 -11.82 -15.53
C ASP A 20 -31.02 -11.14 -15.24
N GLU A 21 -31.05 -9.81 -15.08
CA GLU A 21 -32.28 -9.03 -14.79
C GLU A 21 -33.20 -8.80 -16.01
N VAL A 22 -32.75 -9.14 -17.24
CA VAL A 22 -33.50 -8.83 -18.48
C VAL A 22 -33.69 -10.05 -19.39
N PRO A 23 -34.65 -10.06 -20.32
CA PRO A 23 -34.77 -11.14 -21.30
C PRO A 23 -33.51 -11.33 -22.16
N ARG A 24 -33.33 -12.54 -22.71
CA ARG A 24 -32.21 -12.84 -23.63
C ARG A 24 -32.35 -12.09 -24.96
N GLY A 25 -31.22 -11.75 -25.57
CA GLY A 25 -31.16 -11.26 -26.95
C GLY A 25 -31.61 -9.80 -27.06
N ASN A 26 -32.20 -9.45 -28.21
CA ASN A 26 -32.68 -8.10 -28.49
C ASN A 26 -33.97 -7.76 -27.71
N ALA A 27 -34.63 -8.76 -27.12
CA ALA A 27 -35.79 -8.57 -26.26
C ALA A 27 -35.44 -7.96 -24.89
N CYS A 28 -34.16 -7.71 -24.60
CA CYS A 28 -33.73 -7.13 -23.32
C CYS A 28 -34.18 -5.68 -23.11
N GLY A 29 -34.56 -4.96 -24.18
CA GLY A 29 -35.00 -3.56 -24.07
C GLY A 29 -33.95 -2.61 -23.51
N CYS A 30 -32.66 -2.92 -23.71
CA CYS A 30 -31.54 -2.17 -23.14
C CYS A 30 -30.80 -1.33 -24.18
N VAL A 31 -30.20 -0.24 -23.71
CA VAL A 31 -29.26 0.60 -24.45
C VAL A 31 -27.92 0.69 -23.72
N CYS A 32 -26.87 1.02 -24.46
CA CYS A 32 -25.54 1.23 -23.91
C CYS A 32 -25.53 2.43 -22.96
N ILE A 33 -24.89 2.31 -21.79
CA ILE A 33 -24.81 3.41 -20.81
C ILE A 33 -23.89 4.56 -21.33
N PHE A 34 -23.10 4.29 -22.37
CA PHE A 34 -22.09 5.22 -22.89
C PHE A 34 -22.53 5.94 -24.16
N CYS A 35 -23.14 5.24 -25.11
CA CYS A 35 -23.51 5.78 -26.42
C CYS A 35 -25.01 5.70 -26.71
N ASP A 36 -25.83 5.19 -25.78
CA ASP A 36 -27.27 5.01 -25.92
C ASP A 36 -27.74 4.12 -27.10
N VAL A 37 -26.81 3.44 -27.78
CA VAL A 37 -27.12 2.49 -28.85
C VAL A 37 -27.82 1.24 -28.30
N PRO A 38 -28.81 0.68 -29.00
CA PRO A 38 -29.46 -0.57 -28.63
C PRO A 38 -28.48 -1.74 -28.40
N MET A 39 -28.72 -2.46 -27.30
CA MET A 39 -27.90 -3.59 -26.88
C MET A 39 -28.62 -4.92 -27.10
N GLN A 40 -27.85 -6.00 -27.05
CA GLN A 40 -28.29 -7.38 -27.02
C GLN A 40 -27.77 -8.03 -25.74
N ALA A 41 -28.64 -8.66 -24.95
CA ALA A 41 -28.25 -9.43 -23.77
C ALA A 41 -27.78 -10.84 -24.18
N ARG A 42 -26.48 -11.11 -24.08
CA ARG A 42 -25.91 -12.43 -24.41
C ARG A 42 -25.90 -13.31 -23.17
N LYS A 43 -26.92 -14.17 -23.07
CA LYS A 43 -27.07 -15.18 -22.03
C LYS A 43 -26.53 -16.54 -22.48
N GLY A 44 -25.81 -17.25 -21.62
CA GLY A 44 -25.40 -18.62 -21.87
C GLY A 44 -24.58 -19.22 -20.73
N GLY A 45 -24.64 -20.55 -20.54
CA GLY A 45 -23.81 -21.25 -19.54
C GLY A 45 -22.38 -21.55 -20.00
N ILE A 46 -22.13 -21.49 -21.32
CA ILE A 46 -20.83 -21.78 -21.91
C ILE A 46 -19.92 -20.53 -21.84
N ASN A 47 -20.41 -19.41 -22.39
CA ASN A 47 -19.74 -18.12 -22.39
C ASN A 47 -20.29 -17.21 -21.30
N ARG A 48 -19.47 -16.28 -20.79
CA ARG A 48 -19.89 -15.30 -19.79
C ARG A 48 -21.05 -14.43 -20.27
N GLU A 49 -21.97 -14.16 -19.38
CA GLU A 49 -23.05 -13.20 -19.61
C GLU A 49 -22.50 -11.78 -19.77
N HIS A 50 -22.86 -11.14 -20.89
CA HIS A 50 -22.50 -9.76 -21.16
C HIS A 50 -23.53 -9.13 -22.10
N PHE A 51 -23.50 -7.81 -22.20
CA PHE A 51 -24.18 -7.06 -23.23
C PHE A 51 -23.22 -6.81 -24.40
N SER A 52 -23.76 -6.83 -25.62
CA SER A 52 -23.07 -6.36 -26.83
C SER A 52 -23.94 -5.36 -27.56
N HIS A 53 -23.36 -4.42 -28.29
CA HIS A 53 -24.12 -3.60 -29.23
C HIS A 53 -24.83 -4.51 -30.24
N GLN A 54 -26.01 -4.10 -30.70
CA GLN A 54 -26.63 -4.76 -31.84
C GLN A 54 -25.76 -4.55 -33.10
N PRO A 55 -25.66 -5.54 -34.01
CA PRO A 55 -24.76 -5.45 -35.15
C PRO A 55 -25.02 -4.22 -36.02
N ARG A 56 -23.94 -3.61 -36.55
CA ARG A 56 -23.99 -2.47 -37.48
C ARG A 56 -24.57 -1.17 -36.90
N LEU A 57 -24.67 -1.04 -35.58
CA LEU A 57 -25.09 0.20 -34.91
C LEU A 57 -23.93 0.95 -34.23
N VAL A 58 -22.74 0.36 -34.22
CA VAL A 58 -21.49 0.97 -33.76
C VAL A 58 -20.44 0.67 -34.82
N ASP A 59 -19.81 1.71 -35.33
CA ASP A 59 -18.77 1.68 -36.36
C ASP A 59 -17.75 2.81 -36.10
N ASP A 60 -16.83 3.02 -37.03
CA ASP A 60 -15.79 4.04 -36.90
C ASP A 60 -16.35 5.48 -36.88
N GLU A 61 -17.56 5.70 -37.42
CA GLU A 61 -18.26 6.99 -37.39
C GLU A 61 -19.11 7.16 -36.12
N HIS A 62 -19.57 6.05 -35.53
CA HIS A 62 -20.38 5.97 -34.31
C HIS A 62 -19.65 5.23 -33.19
N TYR A 63 -18.46 5.72 -32.84
CA TYR A 63 -17.60 5.12 -31.83
C TYR A 63 -18.25 5.08 -30.44
N CYS A 64 -18.19 3.92 -29.76
CA CYS A 64 -18.65 3.78 -28.38
C CYS A 64 -17.47 3.80 -27.40
N PRO A 65 -17.42 4.75 -26.43
CA PRO A 65 -16.34 4.83 -25.44
C PRO A 65 -16.55 3.86 -24.27
N ALA A 66 -17.09 2.66 -24.54
CA ALA A 66 -17.43 1.71 -23.49
C ALA A 66 -16.18 1.27 -22.72
N SER A 67 -16.29 1.27 -21.40
CA SER A 67 -15.24 0.82 -20.49
C SER A 67 -15.84 -0.08 -19.43
N PHE A 68 -15.16 -1.20 -19.17
CA PHE A 68 -15.51 -2.12 -18.09
C PHE A 68 -15.57 -1.38 -16.75
N GLN A 69 -14.50 -0.69 -16.37
CA GLN A 69 -14.40 0.03 -15.10
C GLN A 69 -15.52 1.06 -14.91
N ARG A 70 -15.84 1.82 -15.97
CA ARG A 70 -16.93 2.78 -15.91
C ARG A 70 -18.29 2.11 -15.76
N SER A 71 -18.50 0.96 -16.41
CA SER A 71 -19.74 0.19 -16.23
C SER A 71 -19.88 -0.32 -14.79
N ILE A 72 -18.77 -0.67 -14.14
CA ILE A 72 -18.74 -1.00 -12.72
C ILE A 72 -19.18 0.21 -11.89
N PHE A 73 -18.62 1.40 -12.06
CA PHE A 73 -19.06 2.56 -11.27
C PHE A 73 -20.57 2.82 -11.38
N TRP A 74 -21.15 2.72 -12.59
CA TRP A 74 -22.59 2.85 -12.77
C TRP A 74 -23.42 1.82 -11.99
N MET A 75 -22.98 0.56 -11.95
CA MET A 75 -23.65 -0.46 -11.13
C MET A 75 -23.41 -0.23 -9.64
N ALA A 76 -22.21 0.22 -9.24
CA ALA A 76 -21.90 0.52 -7.84
C ALA A 76 -22.81 1.63 -7.30
N ARG A 77 -23.05 2.68 -8.10
CA ARG A 77 -24.03 3.72 -7.77
C ARG A 77 -25.41 3.15 -7.49
N ARG A 78 -25.90 2.26 -8.36
CA ARG A 78 -27.20 1.60 -8.17
C ARG A 78 -27.22 0.79 -6.88
N ILE A 79 -26.23 -0.07 -6.65
CA ILE A 79 -26.14 -0.92 -5.47
C ILE A 79 -26.13 -0.08 -4.18
N LEU A 80 -25.30 0.96 -4.12
CA LEU A 80 -25.22 1.85 -2.97
C LEU A 80 -26.50 2.70 -2.80
N SER A 81 -27.20 3.03 -3.88
CA SER A 81 -28.48 3.76 -3.80
C SER A 81 -29.64 2.89 -3.35
N GLU A 82 -29.63 1.60 -3.70
CA GLU A 82 -30.65 0.63 -3.32
C GLU A 82 -30.41 0.08 -1.90
N SER A 83 -29.16 0.09 -1.42
CA SER A 83 -28.80 -0.25 -0.04
C SER A 83 -28.95 0.93 0.92
N ARG A 84 -28.99 0.62 2.22
CA ARG A 84 -28.93 1.58 3.34
C ARG A 84 -27.86 1.22 4.37
N GLU A 85 -27.03 0.24 4.07
CA GLU A 85 -25.98 -0.22 4.95
C GLU A 85 -24.73 -0.68 4.19
N ILE A 86 -23.57 -0.49 4.81
CA ILE A 86 -22.28 -0.91 4.30
C ILE A 86 -21.39 -1.35 5.46
N SER A 87 -20.74 -2.50 5.31
CA SER A 87 -19.70 -2.96 6.23
C SER A 87 -18.42 -2.17 6.01
N LEU A 88 -17.85 -1.63 7.09
CA LEU A 88 -16.61 -0.87 7.12
C LEU A 88 -15.61 -1.53 8.07
N PRO A 89 -14.32 -1.57 7.73
CA PRO A 89 -13.30 -2.17 8.58
C PRO A 89 -13.08 -1.32 9.83
N SER A 90 -12.35 -1.87 10.81
CA SER A 90 -11.81 -1.04 11.89
C SER A 90 -10.83 0.00 11.34
N TYR A 91 -10.63 1.08 12.09
CA TYR A 91 -9.58 2.03 11.85
C TYR A 91 -8.66 2.11 13.06
N ASP A 92 -7.43 1.65 12.92
CA ASP A 92 -6.45 1.65 14.00
C ASP A 92 -5.36 2.71 13.79
N LEU A 93 -5.11 3.51 14.82
CA LEU A 93 -3.91 4.33 14.92
C LEU A 93 -2.78 3.42 15.39
N THR A 94 -1.80 3.16 14.53
CA THR A 94 -0.62 2.34 14.87
C THR A 94 0.62 3.22 14.97
N PHE A 95 1.36 3.06 16.07
CA PHE A 95 2.69 3.61 16.25
C PHE A 95 3.70 2.47 16.42
N ASP A 96 4.78 2.56 15.66
CA ASP A 96 5.86 1.58 15.64
C ASP A 96 7.19 2.25 16.00
N GLU A 97 7.96 1.59 16.85
CA GLU A 97 9.36 1.87 17.15
C GLU A 97 10.16 0.61 16.82
N PRO A 98 10.58 0.46 15.54
CA PRO A 98 11.23 -0.74 15.06
C PRO A 98 12.56 -1.04 15.77
N HIS A 99 13.23 -0.05 16.37
CA HIS A 99 14.50 -0.28 17.07
C HIS A 99 14.34 -1.23 18.25
N TYR A 100 13.22 -1.12 18.97
CA TYR A 100 12.91 -1.95 20.14
C TYR A 100 11.85 -3.02 19.83
N GLY A 101 11.36 -3.08 18.58
CA GLY A 101 10.23 -3.95 18.22
C GLY A 101 8.94 -3.58 18.97
N LEU A 102 8.83 -2.32 19.39
CA LEU A 102 7.64 -1.84 20.10
C LEU A 102 6.62 -1.40 19.07
N ARG A 103 5.42 -1.95 19.19
CA ARG A 103 4.25 -1.56 18.40
C ARG A 103 3.08 -1.39 19.34
N GLN A 104 2.40 -0.26 19.24
CA GLN A 104 1.13 -0.05 19.93
C GLN A 104 0.10 0.44 18.93
N SER A 105 -1.10 -0.14 19.01
CA SER A 105 -2.25 0.28 18.24
C SER A 105 -3.38 0.72 19.17
N SER A 106 -4.16 1.69 18.71
CA SER A 106 -5.41 2.10 19.35
C SER A 106 -6.48 2.16 18.28
N THR A 107 -7.56 1.42 18.49
CA THR A 107 -8.72 1.44 17.59
C THR A 107 -9.46 2.76 17.75
N LEU A 108 -9.55 3.51 16.65
CA LEU A 108 -10.29 4.77 16.54
C LEU A 108 -11.76 4.51 16.20
N VAL A 109 -11.99 3.52 15.34
CA VAL A 109 -13.31 3.09 14.90
C VAL A 109 -13.32 1.58 14.87
N ASP A 110 -14.26 0.95 15.57
CA ASP A 110 -14.45 -0.49 15.47
C ASP A 110 -15.02 -0.87 14.10
N GLU A 111 -14.73 -2.09 13.66
CA GLU A 111 -15.42 -2.68 12.52
C GLU A 111 -16.93 -2.62 12.75
N GLN A 112 -17.67 -2.14 11.75
CA GLN A 112 -19.09 -1.94 11.90
C GLN A 112 -19.84 -2.06 10.58
N ARG A 113 -21.11 -2.46 10.69
CA ARG A 113 -22.08 -2.32 9.62
C ARG A 113 -22.77 -0.97 9.76
N LEU A 114 -22.25 0.02 9.04
CA LEU A 114 -22.73 1.39 9.08
C LEU A 114 -24.05 1.50 8.31
N LYS A 115 -25.06 2.10 8.95
CA LYS A 115 -26.30 2.51 8.28
C LYS A 115 -26.19 3.95 7.82
N TYR A 116 -26.78 4.27 6.67
CA TYR A 116 -26.82 5.64 6.14
C TYR A 116 -28.24 5.99 5.68
N ASP A 117 -28.60 7.27 5.84
CA ASP A 117 -29.92 7.80 5.59
C ASP A 117 -30.14 8.12 4.12
N SER A 118 -29.09 8.66 3.49
CA SER A 118 -29.11 9.03 2.07
C SER A 118 -27.71 9.00 1.47
N ILE A 119 -27.66 9.05 0.15
CA ILE A 119 -26.44 9.01 -0.64
C ILE A 119 -26.49 10.05 -1.75
N ILE A 120 -25.37 10.74 -1.96
CA ILE A 120 -25.19 11.73 -3.02
C ILE A 120 -23.94 11.36 -3.81
N PHE A 121 -24.00 11.48 -5.12
CA PHE A 121 -22.83 11.36 -5.98
C PHE A 121 -22.47 12.74 -6.53
N PRO A 122 -21.45 13.42 -5.96
CA PRO A 122 -21.20 14.84 -6.22
C PRO A 122 -20.65 15.12 -7.62
N TYR A 123 -20.13 14.10 -8.30
CA TYR A 123 -19.54 14.24 -9.62
C TYR A 123 -20.29 13.42 -10.65
N PHE A 124 -20.32 13.88 -11.90
CA PHE A 124 -20.71 13.04 -13.01
C PHE A 124 -19.53 12.15 -13.42
N LEU A 125 -19.81 10.93 -13.88
CA LEU A 125 -18.79 9.93 -14.22
C LEU A 125 -17.94 10.28 -15.46
N SER A 126 -17.82 11.54 -15.87
CA SER A 126 -17.04 11.95 -17.04
C SER A 126 -15.55 12.00 -16.73
N ASN A 127 -14.87 10.87 -16.97
CA ASN A 127 -13.41 10.73 -17.16
C ASN A 127 -12.55 10.62 -15.89
N LEU A 128 -13.16 10.33 -14.75
CA LEU A 128 -12.43 10.06 -13.52
C LEU A 128 -12.01 8.59 -13.44
N ALA A 129 -10.80 8.34 -12.94
CA ALA A 129 -10.30 7.00 -12.59
C ALA A 129 -10.98 6.42 -11.33
N TYR A 130 -11.88 7.19 -10.73
CA TYR A 130 -12.59 6.89 -9.50
C TYR A 130 -14.01 7.47 -9.53
N ASP A 131 -14.87 7.00 -8.63
CA ASP A 131 -16.17 7.61 -8.32
C ASP A 131 -16.25 7.87 -6.82
N VAL A 132 -17.09 8.82 -6.41
CA VAL A 132 -17.27 9.18 -5.00
C VAL A 132 -18.74 9.13 -4.65
N ALA A 133 -19.04 8.46 -3.55
CA ALA A 133 -20.33 8.48 -2.87
C ALA A 133 -20.20 9.23 -1.55
N LEU A 134 -21.10 10.17 -1.29
CA LEU A 134 -21.26 10.85 -0.01
C LEU A 134 -22.44 10.20 0.71
N LEU A 135 -22.16 9.44 1.76
CA LEU A 135 -23.16 8.78 2.61
C LEU A 135 -23.48 9.69 3.80
N ASN A 136 -24.74 10.10 3.92
CA ASN A 136 -25.19 10.89 5.07
C ASN A 136 -25.62 9.94 6.20
N VAL A 137 -25.09 10.17 7.40
CA VAL A 137 -25.30 9.36 8.61
C VAL A 137 -25.62 10.30 9.76
N GLY A 138 -26.91 10.53 10.01
CA GLY A 138 -27.37 11.57 10.91
C GLY A 138 -26.82 12.94 10.50
N GLU A 139 -26.08 13.58 11.39
CA GLU A 139 -25.45 14.90 11.17
C GLU A 139 -24.08 14.82 10.47
N TYR A 140 -23.59 13.62 10.15
CA TYR A 140 -22.27 13.41 9.56
C TYR A 140 -22.36 12.97 8.11
N THR A 141 -21.31 13.26 7.33
CA THR A 141 -21.15 12.74 5.97
C THR A 141 -19.85 11.94 5.86
N LEU A 142 -19.97 10.71 5.36
CA LEU A 142 -18.85 9.82 5.04
C LEU A 142 -18.63 9.84 3.52
N ALA A 143 -17.41 10.16 3.10
CA ALA A 143 -16.98 9.98 1.72
C ALA A 143 -16.51 8.54 1.49
N VAL A 144 -17.04 7.89 0.45
CA VAL A 144 -16.61 6.58 -0.02
C VAL A 144 -16.11 6.72 -1.45
N THR A 145 -14.80 6.56 -1.65
CA THR A 145 -14.18 6.63 -2.97
C THR A 145 -13.98 5.23 -3.54
N LEU A 146 -14.56 4.97 -4.71
CA LEU A 146 -14.39 3.73 -5.48
C LEU A 146 -13.25 3.94 -6.47
N VAL A 147 -12.19 3.13 -6.44
CA VAL A 147 -11.01 3.31 -7.31
C VAL A 147 -10.64 2.02 -8.03
N PHE A 148 -10.14 2.14 -9.28
CA PHE A 148 -9.45 1.04 -9.96
C PHE A 148 -7.96 1.28 -9.95
N GLY A 149 -7.25 0.56 -9.09
CA GLY A 149 -5.81 0.66 -8.97
C GLY A 149 -5.36 1.83 -8.12
N GLY A 150 -5.21 1.56 -6.83
CA GLY A 150 -4.23 2.15 -5.93
C GLY A 150 -4.00 3.64 -6.14
N ILE A 151 -5.08 4.44 -6.19
CA ILE A 151 -4.89 5.88 -6.01
C ILE A 151 -4.41 6.02 -4.57
N ASP A 152 -3.17 6.46 -4.43
CA ASP A 152 -2.65 6.92 -3.16
C ASP A 152 -3.44 8.19 -2.82
N THR A 153 -4.56 8.01 -2.13
CA THR A 153 -5.38 9.07 -1.54
C THR A 153 -5.02 9.12 -0.05
N PRO A 154 -3.86 9.69 0.31
CA PRO A 154 -3.57 9.92 1.72
C PRO A 154 -4.49 11.01 2.24
N GLY A 155 -5.30 10.68 3.24
CA GLY A 155 -6.02 11.66 4.05
C GLY A 155 -7.45 11.98 3.61
N ALA A 156 -7.92 13.13 4.10
CA ALA A 156 -9.31 13.55 4.04
C ALA A 156 -9.81 13.74 2.61
N PHE A 157 -11.07 13.39 2.40
CA PHE A 157 -11.80 13.87 1.24
C PHE A 157 -12.38 15.25 1.57
N VAL A 158 -12.04 16.26 0.77
CA VAL A 158 -12.54 17.63 0.99
C VAL A 158 -13.75 17.87 0.10
N TYR A 159 -14.89 18.19 0.73
CA TYR A 159 -16.13 18.56 0.05
C TYR A 159 -16.67 19.84 0.67
N GLN A 160 -16.96 20.84 -0.15
CA GLN A 160 -17.46 22.15 0.32
C GLN A 160 -16.63 22.72 1.48
N GLU A 161 -15.30 22.70 1.33
CA GLU A 161 -14.33 23.18 2.33
C GLU A 161 -14.30 22.41 3.65
N GLN A 162 -15.02 21.29 3.75
CA GLN A 162 -15.03 20.42 4.92
C GLN A 162 -14.25 19.13 4.65
N ALA A 163 -13.39 18.76 5.60
CA ALA A 163 -12.70 17.47 5.60
C ALA A 163 -13.65 16.38 6.12
N LEU A 164 -14.09 15.49 5.23
CA LEU A 164 -14.99 14.40 5.54
C LEU A 164 -14.22 13.15 5.95
N ALA A 165 -14.80 12.37 6.86
CA ALA A 165 -14.38 10.99 7.07
C ALA A 165 -14.34 10.27 5.72
N HIS A 166 -13.30 9.47 5.48
CA HIS A 166 -13.02 8.96 4.14
C HIS A 166 -12.63 7.49 4.17
N VAL A 167 -13.36 6.70 3.38
CA VAL A 167 -13.08 5.30 3.10
C VAL A 167 -12.81 5.14 1.60
N VAL A 168 -11.83 4.32 1.27
CA VAL A 168 -11.54 3.90 -0.10
C VAL A 168 -11.94 2.45 -0.27
N ILE A 169 -12.57 2.13 -1.39
CA ILE A 169 -12.85 0.77 -1.85
C ILE A 169 -12.05 0.52 -3.12
N GLU A 170 -11.07 -0.38 -3.05
CA GLU A 170 -10.33 -0.86 -4.20
C GLU A 170 -11.17 -1.85 -5.01
N MET A 171 -11.45 -1.49 -6.26
CA MET A 171 -12.37 -2.22 -7.14
C MET A 171 -11.65 -3.22 -8.04
N ARG A 172 -10.32 -3.22 -8.13
CA ARG A 172 -9.57 -4.18 -8.97
C ARG A 172 -9.94 -5.66 -8.76
N PRO A 173 -10.23 -6.16 -7.54
CA PRO A 173 -10.68 -7.54 -7.35
C PRO A 173 -11.91 -7.92 -8.19
N ILE A 174 -12.74 -6.94 -8.58
CA ILE A 174 -13.93 -7.17 -9.39
C ILE A 174 -13.63 -7.62 -10.81
N GLU A 175 -12.45 -7.27 -11.36
CA GLU A 175 -12.03 -7.74 -12.69
C GLU A 175 -11.83 -9.26 -12.66
N LEU A 176 -11.17 -9.78 -11.62
CA LEU A 176 -10.99 -11.22 -11.41
C LEU A 176 -12.31 -11.94 -11.13
N LEU A 177 -13.22 -11.32 -10.36
CA LEU A 177 -14.56 -11.87 -10.12
C LEU A 177 -15.37 -11.92 -11.41
N PHE A 178 -15.32 -10.86 -12.22
CA PHE A 178 -15.95 -10.88 -13.53
C PHE A 178 -15.33 -11.99 -14.38
N ASP A 179 -14.01 -12.19 -14.27
CA ASP A 179 -13.34 -13.15 -15.11
C ASP A 179 -13.69 -14.62 -14.81
N ASN A 180 -13.79 -14.93 -13.53
CA ASN A 180 -13.98 -16.30 -13.04
C ASN A 180 -15.45 -16.71 -12.93
N HIS A 181 -16.39 -15.77 -13.01
CA HIS A 181 -17.82 -16.06 -12.87
C HIS A 181 -18.60 -15.83 -14.16
N LYS A 182 -19.36 -16.85 -14.59
CA LYS A 182 -20.13 -16.80 -15.85
C LYS A 182 -21.49 -16.11 -15.74
N THR A 183 -22.08 -16.11 -14.53
CA THR A 183 -23.44 -15.61 -14.23
C THR A 183 -23.45 -14.97 -12.84
N GLY A 184 -24.50 -14.20 -12.53
CA GLY A 184 -24.71 -13.65 -11.18
C GLY A 184 -23.72 -12.54 -10.77
N PHE A 185 -23.10 -11.87 -11.75
CA PHE A 185 -22.04 -10.89 -11.49
C PHE A 185 -22.50 -9.70 -10.61
N ARG A 186 -23.76 -9.28 -10.74
CA ARG A 186 -24.35 -8.23 -9.88
C ARG A 186 -24.31 -8.62 -8.40
N LEU A 187 -24.67 -9.86 -8.05
CA LEU A 187 -24.70 -10.31 -6.65
C LEU A 187 -23.29 -10.37 -6.05
N LEU A 188 -22.29 -10.77 -6.83
CA LEU A 188 -20.88 -10.74 -6.40
C LEU A 188 -20.42 -9.32 -6.11
N MET A 189 -20.79 -8.38 -6.99
CA MET A 189 -20.49 -6.97 -6.82
C MET A 189 -21.18 -6.37 -5.59
N GLU A 190 -22.44 -6.73 -5.35
CA GLU A 190 -23.20 -6.32 -4.16
C GLU A 190 -22.53 -6.84 -2.88
N SER A 191 -22.14 -8.13 -2.86
CA SER A 191 -21.40 -8.72 -1.75
C SER A 191 -20.08 -8.00 -1.48
N LEU A 192 -19.31 -7.69 -2.53
CA LEU A 192 -18.03 -6.97 -2.42
C LEU A 192 -18.22 -5.56 -1.85
N LEU A 193 -19.17 -4.80 -2.42
CA LEU A 193 -19.41 -3.41 -2.04
C LEU A 193 -20.03 -3.27 -0.66
N LEU A 194 -21.01 -4.09 -0.31
CA LEU A 194 -21.83 -3.89 0.89
C LEU A 194 -21.36 -4.73 2.08
N SER A 195 -20.93 -5.96 1.86
CA SER A 195 -20.70 -6.92 2.96
C SER A 195 -19.22 -7.24 3.20
N SER A 196 -18.42 -7.35 2.14
CA SER A 196 -16.99 -7.63 2.26
C SER A 196 -16.23 -6.46 2.88
N LEU A 197 -15.18 -6.77 3.62
CA LEU A 197 -14.18 -5.79 4.08
C LEU A 197 -12.96 -5.74 3.15
N GLU A 198 -12.86 -6.71 2.22
CA GLU A 198 -11.75 -6.80 1.28
C GLU A 198 -11.67 -5.55 0.41
N GLY A 199 -10.47 -4.98 0.29
CA GLY A 199 -10.23 -3.77 -0.48
C GLY A 199 -10.77 -2.48 0.14
N LYS A 200 -11.45 -2.54 1.31
CA LYS A 200 -11.91 -1.35 2.03
C LYS A 200 -10.86 -0.91 3.04
N ARG A 201 -10.62 0.40 3.10
CA ARG A 201 -9.74 1.00 4.12
C ARG A 201 -10.16 2.41 4.46
N TRP A 202 -10.07 2.75 5.74
CA TRP A 202 -10.10 4.15 6.17
C TRP A 202 -8.83 4.86 5.70
N THR A 203 -8.99 6.09 5.25
CA THR A 203 -7.88 6.99 4.88
C THR A 203 -7.86 8.24 5.73
N TYR A 204 -9.00 8.58 6.34
CA TYR A 204 -9.15 9.71 7.24
C TYR A 204 -10.37 9.58 8.15
N TYR A 205 -10.25 10.08 9.37
CA TYR A 205 -11.34 10.27 10.31
C TYR A 205 -11.17 11.61 11.07
N PRO A 206 -12.18 12.49 11.16
CA PRO A 206 -12.01 13.89 11.62
C PRO A 206 -11.38 14.09 13.01
N THR A 207 -11.51 13.13 13.93
CA THR A 207 -10.93 13.23 15.29
C THR A 207 -9.57 12.54 15.42
N GLN A 208 -9.03 11.99 14.33
CA GLN A 208 -7.82 11.18 14.35
C GLN A 208 -6.61 11.96 14.83
N GLU A 209 -6.45 13.25 14.48
CA GLU A 209 -5.25 14.02 14.85
C GLU A 209 -5.17 14.23 16.36
N ALA A 210 -6.29 14.65 16.99
CA ALA A 210 -6.34 14.87 18.43
C ALA A 210 -6.13 13.57 19.22
N LEU A 211 -6.73 12.47 18.75
CA LEU A 211 -6.54 11.14 19.36
C LEU A 211 -5.11 10.62 19.13
N ALA A 212 -4.55 10.84 17.95
CA ALA A 212 -3.18 10.47 17.60
C ALA A 212 -2.16 11.22 18.47
N GLU A 213 -2.34 12.50 18.75
CA GLU A 213 -1.44 13.25 19.64
C GLU A 213 -1.40 12.64 21.05
N SER A 214 -2.58 12.37 21.63
CA SER A 214 -2.67 11.79 22.97
C SER A 214 -2.07 10.37 23.04
N PHE A 215 -2.26 9.58 21.99
CA PHE A 215 -1.75 8.21 21.92
C PHE A 215 -0.25 8.18 21.62
N LYS A 216 0.23 9.07 20.75
CA LYS A 216 1.65 9.27 20.43
C LYS A 216 2.46 9.65 21.67
N ALA A 217 1.97 10.58 22.49
CA ALA A 217 2.65 10.97 23.73
C ALA A 217 2.83 9.78 24.70
N LYS A 218 1.79 8.93 24.83
CA LYS A 218 1.86 7.69 25.64
C LYS A 218 2.85 6.69 25.05
N PHE A 219 2.84 6.51 23.73
CA PHE A 219 3.77 5.63 23.04
C PHE A 219 5.23 6.09 23.19
N GLU A 220 5.51 7.38 23.00
CA GLU A 220 6.85 7.96 23.18
C GLU A 220 7.37 7.79 24.62
N ALA A 221 6.50 7.97 25.62
CA ALA A 221 6.86 7.70 27.01
C ALA A 221 7.19 6.22 27.26
N ALA A 222 6.45 5.29 26.65
CA ALA A 222 6.72 3.86 26.73
C ALA A 222 8.06 3.49 26.06
N VAL A 223 8.35 4.07 24.89
CA VAL A 223 9.63 3.90 24.19
C VAL A 223 10.79 4.40 25.05
N GLN A 224 10.68 5.59 25.65
CA GLN A 224 11.71 6.13 26.52
C GLN A 224 11.95 5.28 27.77
N ALA A 225 10.88 4.76 28.39
CA ALA A 225 10.99 3.86 29.52
C ALA A 225 11.71 2.55 29.15
N PHE A 226 11.38 1.96 28.00
CA PHE A 226 12.02 0.76 27.49
C PHE A 226 13.51 0.98 27.18
N ALA A 227 13.83 2.09 26.49
CA ALA A 227 15.20 2.47 26.17
C ALA A 227 16.05 2.63 27.44
N LYS A 228 15.49 3.22 28.50
CA LYS A 228 16.16 3.37 29.79
C LYS A 228 16.44 2.00 30.43
N GLN A 229 15.44 1.12 30.46
CA GLN A 229 15.58 -0.23 31.03
C GLN A 229 16.66 -1.04 30.30
N GLU A 230 16.71 -0.96 28.97
CA GLU A 230 17.67 -1.72 28.17
C GLU A 230 19.11 -1.20 28.32
N ASN A 231 19.27 0.12 28.43
CA ASN A 231 20.55 0.75 28.76
C ASN A 231 21.04 0.34 30.16
N GLU A 232 20.15 0.29 31.15
CA GLU A 232 20.48 -0.18 32.50
C GLU A 232 20.85 -1.66 32.50
N ARG A 233 20.12 -2.51 31.78
CA ARG A 233 20.44 -3.93 31.58
C ARG A 233 21.83 -4.12 30.98
N THR A 234 22.15 -3.36 29.93
CA THR A 234 23.45 -3.40 29.25
C THR A 234 24.58 -2.97 30.17
N ARG A 235 24.39 -1.88 30.94
CA ARG A 235 25.37 -1.43 31.95
C ARG A 235 25.62 -2.48 33.02
N ARG A 236 24.59 -3.16 33.52
CA ARG A 236 24.73 -4.24 34.52
C ARG A 236 25.51 -5.42 33.95
N LEU A 237 25.18 -5.87 32.74
CA LEU A 237 25.91 -6.95 32.04
C LEU A 237 27.39 -6.59 31.90
N ASN A 238 27.70 -5.41 31.38
CA ASN A 238 29.09 -4.95 31.21
C ASN A 238 29.84 -4.83 32.55
N SER A 239 29.17 -4.38 33.62
CA SER A 239 29.77 -4.30 34.96
C SER A 239 30.01 -5.69 35.61
N GLY A 240 29.21 -6.70 35.24
CA GLY A 240 29.40 -8.09 35.67
C GLY A 240 30.56 -8.77 34.95
N THR A 241 30.71 -8.54 33.65
CA THR A 241 31.83 -9.07 32.84
C THR A 241 33.18 -8.49 33.29
N LEU A 242 33.21 -7.19 33.63
CA LEU A 242 34.42 -6.53 34.17
C LEU A 242 34.92 -7.13 35.48
N ARG A 243 34.01 -7.65 36.34
CA ARG A 243 34.38 -8.30 37.61
C ARG A 243 34.93 -9.72 37.43
N GLN A 244 34.54 -10.43 36.38
CA GLN A 244 35.09 -11.76 36.06
C GLN A 244 36.42 -11.67 35.30
N SER A 245 36.64 -10.62 34.49
CA SER A 245 37.93 -10.39 33.84
C SER A 245 39.03 -9.85 34.78
N SER A 246 38.66 -9.34 35.95
CA SER A 246 39.61 -8.78 36.92
C SER A 246 40.33 -9.81 37.80
N SER A 247 39.97 -11.10 37.75
CA SER A 247 40.66 -12.16 38.50
C SER A 247 41.80 -12.85 37.75
N GLU A 248 41.99 -12.60 36.44
CA GLU A 248 42.96 -13.38 35.63
C GLU A 248 44.07 -12.60 34.91
N VAL A 249 44.16 -11.27 35.03
CA VAL A 249 45.25 -10.54 34.32
C VAL A 249 46.08 -9.71 35.29
N ARG A 250 47.09 -10.35 35.88
CA ARG A 250 48.30 -9.71 36.40
C ARG A 250 49.48 -10.08 35.50
N SER A 251 50.27 -9.06 35.17
CA SER A 251 51.51 -9.03 34.38
C SER A 251 51.34 -9.01 32.86
N VAL A 252 51.61 -7.86 32.22
CA VAL A 252 52.92 -7.48 31.65
C VAL A 252 52.85 -6.02 31.16
N ASN A 253 54.03 -5.39 31.24
CA ASN A 253 54.42 -3.98 31.11
C ASN A 253 54.34 -3.34 29.71
N GLN A 254 54.24 -1.99 29.73
CA GLN A 254 54.82 -0.96 28.83
C GLN A 254 54.29 -0.86 27.38
N GLN A 255 53.95 0.29 26.76
CA GLN A 255 54.04 1.75 27.01
C GLN A 255 52.83 2.43 26.30
N PRO A 256 52.45 3.67 26.63
CA PRO A 256 51.24 4.31 26.10
C PRO A 256 51.46 4.95 24.72
N LEU A 257 50.66 4.53 23.74
CA LEU A 257 50.27 5.34 22.59
C LEU A 257 48.82 5.81 22.81
N ALA A 258 48.60 7.11 22.62
CA ALA A 258 47.40 7.83 23.02
C ALA A 258 46.18 7.63 22.10
N ALA A 259 44.99 7.79 22.72
CA ALA A 259 43.67 8.15 22.18
C ALA A 259 42.98 7.16 21.21
N GLY A 260 41.69 6.84 21.32
CA GLY A 260 40.58 7.30 22.15
C GLY A 260 39.31 6.65 21.60
N ASN A 261 38.27 6.47 22.42
CA ASN A 261 36.93 6.14 21.91
C ASN A 261 36.46 7.32 21.06
N VAL A 262 36.65 7.22 19.75
CA VAL A 262 36.17 8.24 18.81
C VAL A 262 34.67 8.05 18.69
N SER A 263 33.90 8.96 19.29
CA SER A 263 32.52 9.19 18.88
C SER A 263 32.54 9.39 17.36
N ILE A 264 31.86 8.53 16.60
CA ILE A 264 31.80 8.69 15.14
C ILE A 264 31.13 10.04 14.89
N GLY A 265 31.91 11.01 14.41
CA GLY A 265 31.43 12.37 14.18
C GLY A 265 30.25 12.37 13.20
N ARG A 266 29.30 13.29 13.40
CA ARG A 266 28.10 13.44 12.56
C ARG A 266 28.45 13.47 11.06
N ASP A 267 29.55 14.12 10.71
CA ASP A 267 30.02 14.22 9.32
C ASP A 267 30.41 12.85 8.74
N ARG A 268 31.02 11.98 9.55
CA ARG A 268 31.37 10.62 9.13
C ARG A 268 30.14 9.75 8.92
N LEU A 269 29.10 9.95 9.72
CA LEU A 269 27.79 9.30 9.54
C LEU A 269 27.11 9.79 8.27
N MET A 270 27.08 11.11 8.03
CA MET A 270 26.50 11.69 6.81
C MET A 270 27.24 11.21 5.55
N GLN A 271 28.57 11.18 5.59
CA GLN A 271 29.39 10.62 4.52
C GLN A 271 29.01 9.16 4.24
N ARG A 272 28.85 8.35 5.29
CA ARG A 272 28.46 6.95 5.12
C ARG A 272 27.05 6.81 4.54
N VAL A 273 26.08 7.62 4.97
CA VAL A 273 24.74 7.62 4.36
C VAL A 273 24.84 7.92 2.87
N SER A 274 25.61 8.93 2.47
CA SER A 274 25.83 9.27 1.07
C SER A 274 26.43 8.10 0.27
N GLU A 275 27.42 7.40 0.82
CA GLU A 275 28.01 6.21 0.20
C GLU A 275 26.97 5.08 0.00
N LEU A 276 26.14 4.81 1.02
CA LEU A 276 25.11 3.78 0.95
C LEU A 276 23.98 4.14 -0.04
N VAL A 277 23.56 5.41 -0.06
CA VAL A 277 22.58 5.95 -1.02
C VAL A 277 23.09 5.80 -2.45
N HIS A 278 24.36 6.15 -2.69
CA HIS A 278 24.99 6.03 -4.00
C HIS A 278 25.02 4.59 -4.53
N ILE A 279 25.21 3.60 -3.64
CA ILE A 279 25.15 2.18 -4.01
C ILE A 279 23.76 1.82 -4.55
N VAL A 280 22.69 2.25 -3.88
CA VAL A 280 21.32 1.98 -4.32
C VAL A 280 21.01 2.69 -5.63
N GLN A 281 21.44 3.94 -5.79
CA GLN A 281 21.27 4.71 -7.04
C GLN A 281 22.00 4.04 -8.21
N LYS A 282 23.20 3.49 -7.98
CA LYS A 282 23.91 2.69 -9.00
C LYS A 282 23.17 1.41 -9.36
N LEU A 283 22.58 0.71 -8.40
CA LEU A 283 21.75 -0.47 -8.69
C LEU A 283 20.53 -0.09 -9.53
N ASN A 284 19.86 1.01 -9.20
CA ASN A 284 18.74 1.53 -9.99
C ASN A 284 19.17 1.88 -11.43
N ALA A 285 20.31 2.56 -11.60
CA ALA A 285 20.86 2.88 -12.91
C ALA A 285 21.24 1.65 -13.76
N GLN A 286 21.40 0.49 -13.11
CA GLN A 286 21.62 -0.81 -13.76
C GLN A 286 20.31 -1.60 -13.96
N ASN A 287 19.14 -0.94 -13.87
CA ASN A 287 17.80 -1.52 -14.00
C ASN A 287 17.50 -2.63 -12.98
N VAL A 288 18.10 -2.57 -11.79
CA VAL A 288 17.77 -3.49 -10.70
C VAL A 288 16.47 -3.04 -10.03
N THR A 289 15.42 -3.85 -10.14
CA THR A 289 14.10 -3.56 -9.56
C THR A 289 13.95 -3.97 -8.10
N SER A 290 14.84 -4.85 -7.60
CA SER A 290 14.85 -5.31 -6.20
C SER A 290 16.27 -5.57 -5.72
N GLY A 291 16.64 -4.95 -4.60
CA GLY A 291 17.95 -5.08 -3.98
C GLY A 291 17.93 -5.93 -2.71
N TYR A 292 19.03 -6.60 -2.43
CA TYR A 292 19.23 -7.45 -1.26
C TYR A 292 20.04 -6.67 -0.23
N LEU A 293 19.37 -6.16 0.79
CA LEU A 293 19.96 -5.36 1.87
C LEU A 293 20.54 -6.28 2.94
N CYS A 294 21.86 -6.26 3.14
CA CYS A 294 22.50 -7.07 4.17
C CYS A 294 22.04 -6.64 5.56
N GLU A 295 21.59 -7.59 6.39
CA GLU A 295 21.06 -7.27 7.72
C GLU A 295 22.14 -6.81 8.72
N ALA A 296 23.42 -7.15 8.49
CA ALA A 296 24.53 -6.72 9.34
C ALA A 296 25.10 -5.35 8.90
N CYS A 297 25.70 -5.27 7.71
CA CYS A 297 26.42 -4.06 7.29
C CYS A 297 25.56 -3.01 6.56
N LYS A 298 24.27 -3.32 6.30
CA LYS A 298 23.31 -2.43 5.62
C LYS A 298 23.72 -1.99 4.21
N ILE A 299 24.62 -2.71 3.57
CA ILE A 299 24.99 -2.50 2.16
C ILE A 299 24.04 -3.33 1.28
N MET A 300 23.46 -2.69 0.27
CA MET A 300 22.54 -3.32 -0.69
C MET A 300 23.30 -3.88 -1.90
N ARG A 301 22.85 -5.03 -2.43
CA ARG A 301 23.47 -5.72 -3.57
C ARG A 301 22.46 -6.46 -4.44
N LYS A 302 22.93 -7.01 -5.57
CA LYS A 302 22.21 -7.99 -6.38
C LYS A 302 22.27 -9.39 -5.72
N PRO A 303 21.33 -10.30 -6.03
CA PRO A 303 21.40 -11.70 -5.60
C PRO A 303 22.49 -12.42 -6.39
N HIS A 304 23.66 -12.61 -5.76
CA HIS A 304 24.77 -13.35 -6.37
C HIS A 304 25.29 -14.47 -5.45
N SER A 305 25.05 -14.39 -4.15
CA SER A 305 25.54 -15.35 -3.15
C SER A 305 24.75 -15.21 -1.84
N ASP A 306 24.72 -16.28 -1.07
CA ASP A 306 24.12 -16.29 0.27
C ASP A 306 25.03 -15.63 1.32
N ILE A 307 26.23 -15.19 0.95
CA ILE A 307 27.20 -14.57 1.86
C ILE A 307 27.50 -13.12 1.41
N CYS A 308 27.48 -12.20 2.37
CA CYS A 308 27.76 -10.78 2.11
C CYS A 308 29.25 -10.59 1.81
N SER A 309 29.55 -10.04 0.64
CA SER A 309 30.91 -9.79 0.17
C SER A 309 31.66 -8.73 0.99
N TYR A 310 30.95 -7.95 1.81
CA TYR A 310 31.55 -6.93 2.67
C TYR A 310 31.79 -7.40 4.10
N CYS A 311 30.93 -8.25 4.66
CA CYS A 311 30.97 -8.60 6.08
C CYS A 311 30.78 -10.09 6.38
N GLY A 312 30.57 -10.94 5.39
CA GLY A 312 30.37 -12.38 5.57
C GLY A 312 29.00 -12.80 6.14
N HIS A 313 28.10 -11.85 6.43
CA HIS A 313 26.78 -12.17 6.96
C HIS A 313 25.87 -12.84 5.93
N LYS A 314 24.94 -13.70 6.39
CA LYS A 314 24.11 -14.56 5.53
C LYS A 314 22.66 -14.13 5.37
N ALA A 315 22.16 -13.22 6.20
CA ALA A 315 20.77 -12.76 6.13
C ALA A 315 20.62 -11.45 5.35
N TYR A 316 19.54 -11.37 4.58
CA TYR A 316 19.20 -10.23 3.73
C TYR A 316 17.70 -9.94 3.78
N THR A 317 17.39 -8.65 3.77
CA THR A 317 16.04 -8.15 3.48
C THR A 317 15.95 -7.80 1.99
N VAL A 318 14.95 -8.33 1.28
CA VAL A 318 14.68 -7.95 -0.12
C VAL A 318 13.86 -6.66 -0.13
N VAL A 319 14.36 -5.64 -0.84
CA VAL A 319 13.77 -4.30 -0.87
C VAL A 319 13.50 -3.88 -2.32
N PRO A 320 12.24 -3.58 -2.70
CA PRO A 320 11.91 -3.02 -4.00
C PRO A 320 12.52 -1.63 -4.20
N ILE A 321 13.19 -1.41 -5.33
CA ILE A 321 13.79 -0.10 -5.69
C ILE A 321 12.79 0.66 -6.57
N THR A 322 11.79 1.25 -5.93
CA THR A 322 10.77 2.07 -6.60
C THR A 322 11.12 3.56 -6.58
N SER A 323 10.47 4.37 -7.42
CA SER A 323 10.60 5.83 -7.38
C SER A 323 10.29 6.41 -5.98
N ALA A 324 9.26 5.88 -5.30
CA ALA A 324 8.90 6.26 -3.93
C ALA A 324 9.94 5.84 -2.88
N TYR A 325 10.63 4.71 -3.10
CA TYR A 325 11.74 4.30 -2.25
C TYR A 325 12.94 5.25 -2.42
N LEU A 326 13.28 5.60 -3.67
CA LEU A 326 14.40 6.48 -4.00
C LEU A 326 14.17 7.92 -3.51
N SER A 327 12.95 8.45 -3.60
CA SER A 327 12.63 9.83 -3.20
C SER A 327 12.80 10.10 -1.69
N SER A 328 12.85 9.05 -0.87
CA SER A 328 12.96 9.13 0.59
C SER A 328 14.22 8.44 1.15
N LEU A 329 15.14 8.03 0.26
CA LEU A 329 16.22 7.09 0.57
C LEU A 329 17.22 7.63 1.61
N GLU A 330 17.71 8.86 1.42
CA GLU A 330 18.69 9.47 2.31
C GLU A 330 18.12 9.66 3.72
N LYS A 331 16.89 10.20 3.81
CA LYS A 331 16.15 10.37 5.08
C LYS A 331 15.95 9.03 5.80
N LYS A 332 15.55 7.97 5.07
CA LYS A 332 15.39 6.62 5.63
C LYS A 332 16.70 6.07 6.18
N TYR A 333 17.79 6.16 5.42
CA TYR A 333 19.09 5.59 5.79
C TYR A 333 19.71 6.31 6.99
N TRP A 334 19.46 7.62 7.09
CA TRP A 334 19.76 8.41 8.27
C TRP A 334 18.92 7.97 9.49
N CYS A 335 17.59 7.99 9.38
CA CYS A 335 16.68 7.68 10.49
C CYS A 335 16.79 6.24 11.00
N TRP A 336 17.11 5.27 10.13
CA TRP A 336 17.27 3.86 10.52
C TRP A 336 18.66 3.51 11.07
N ASN A 337 19.52 4.53 11.19
CA ASN A 337 20.88 4.43 11.67
C ASN A 337 21.73 3.42 10.89
N TYR A 338 21.55 3.39 9.57
CA TYR A 338 22.28 2.44 8.72
C TYR A 338 23.75 2.79 8.63
N ALA A 339 24.10 4.08 8.69
CA ALA A 339 25.49 4.53 8.65
C ALA A 339 26.32 4.00 9.83
N GLU A 340 25.80 4.09 11.05
CA GLU A 340 26.52 3.61 12.24
C GLU A 340 26.67 2.08 12.21
N LYS A 341 25.57 1.36 11.91
CA LYS A 341 25.58 -0.10 11.74
C LYS A 341 26.57 -0.54 10.66
N SER A 342 26.61 0.18 9.54
CA SER A 342 27.54 -0.08 8.45
C SER A 342 28.99 0.20 8.86
N LEU A 343 29.28 1.32 9.51
CA LEU A 343 30.63 1.68 9.97
C LEU A 343 31.17 0.72 11.02
N ALA A 344 30.31 0.20 11.90
CA ALA A 344 30.68 -0.75 12.93
C ALA A 344 31.18 -2.08 12.35
N VAL A 345 30.62 -2.50 11.21
CA VAL A 345 30.93 -3.79 10.58
C VAL A 345 31.91 -3.64 9.42
N VAL A 346 31.82 -2.54 8.67
CA VAL A 346 32.58 -2.26 7.45
C VAL A 346 33.10 -0.81 7.51
N PRO A 347 34.23 -0.54 8.19
CA PRO A 347 34.74 0.82 8.41
C PRO A 347 35.11 1.59 7.15
N LYS A 348 35.35 0.88 6.03
CA LYS A 348 35.59 1.43 4.69
C LYS A 348 34.89 0.55 3.65
N ILE A 349 34.09 1.14 2.77
CA ILE A 349 33.57 0.45 1.57
C ILE A 349 34.65 0.62 0.50
N GLY A 350 35.45 -0.42 0.27
CA GLY A 350 36.55 -0.36 -0.69
C GLY A 350 36.06 -0.08 -2.11
N SER A 351 36.82 0.72 -2.86
CA SER A 351 36.75 0.77 -4.33
C SER A 351 37.41 -0.50 -4.89
N THR A 352 36.71 -1.62 -4.90
CA THR A 352 37.16 -2.80 -5.67
C THR A 352 36.43 -2.82 -7.01
N THR A 353 37.03 -2.15 -7.99
CA THR A 353 37.09 -2.69 -9.35
C THR A 353 37.99 -3.94 -9.36
N LYS A 354 37.56 -4.95 -10.13
CA LYS A 354 38.28 -6.19 -10.54
C LYS A 354 38.46 -7.30 -9.49
N ALA A 355 37.60 -8.32 -9.58
CA ALA A 355 37.98 -9.75 -9.66
C ALA A 355 36.73 -10.60 -9.94
N ASN A 356 36.82 -11.52 -10.92
CA ASN A 356 35.81 -12.45 -11.46
C ASN A 356 35.02 -12.01 -12.71
N GLU A 357 35.65 -11.25 -13.61
CA GLU A 357 35.69 -11.67 -15.02
C GLU A 357 37.05 -12.36 -15.21
N ASP A 358 37.10 -13.47 -15.95
CA ASP A 358 38.21 -14.43 -16.13
C ASP A 358 38.44 -15.47 -15.02
N ARG A 359 37.60 -16.51 -15.03
CA ARG A 359 38.10 -17.90 -15.14
C ARG A 359 37.19 -18.69 -16.08
N GLY A 360 37.56 -18.69 -17.36
CA GLY A 360 37.34 -19.86 -18.21
C GLY A 360 38.24 -21.01 -17.77
N ILE A 361 37.80 -22.23 -18.09
CA ILE A 361 38.38 -23.59 -18.07
C ILE A 361 37.17 -24.44 -17.67
N SER A 362 36.55 -25.26 -18.50
CA SER A 362 36.95 -25.92 -19.75
C SER A 362 35.71 -26.50 -20.42
#